data_AF-A0A850SXL3-F1
#
_entry.id   AF-A0A850SXL3-F1
#
_cell.length_a   1.000
_cell.length_b   1.000
_cell.length_c   1.000
_cell.angle_alpha   90.00
_cell.angle_beta   90.00
_cell.angle_gamma   90.00
#
_symmetry.space_group_name_H-M   'P 1'
#
loop_
_entity.id
_entity.type
_entity.pdbx_description
1 polymer ?
#
loop_
_entity_poly.entity_id
_entity_poly.type
_entity_poly.pdbx_seq_one_letter_code
_entity_poly.pdbx_strand_id
1 'polypeptide(L)'
;MILRNRLLRPGNTAGARGYIVYVCRIIKLIQTGRLLHLAACLGIMLFCTFCPLAMDAFYQKKWSHLAGYGWLTAYGFILPFFAELDALSRFQNYKQAKDLFYENGFNPRIANLYAGSRCQRDAAVVAAKDLGIGPEIIEHYQARGFKWYHVLPGVLFSRPGILLTRNYWQRTLFETRYTSRHFCL
;
A
#
# COMPACT_ATOMS: atom_id res chain seq x y z
N MET A 1 15.14 -29.57 -15.58
CA MET A 1 15.92 -28.69 -14.68
C MET A 1 15.75 -29.18 -13.25
N ILE A 2 16.52 -30.22 -12.93
CA ILE A 2 16.43 -31.05 -11.73
C ILE A 2 17.51 -30.55 -10.78
N LEU A 3 17.17 -29.67 -9.83
CA LEU A 3 18.09 -29.26 -8.75
C LEU A 3 17.37 -28.60 -7.54
N ARG A 4 16.14 -29.02 -7.22
CA ARG A 4 15.39 -28.48 -6.07
C ARG A 4 15.03 -29.49 -4.97
N ASN A 5 15.55 -30.73 -5.03
CA ASN A 5 15.08 -31.83 -4.18
C ASN A 5 16.11 -32.39 -3.18
N ARG A 6 17.11 -31.61 -2.73
CA ARG A 6 18.15 -32.19 -1.84
C ARG A 6 18.61 -31.33 -0.66
N LEU A 7 17.73 -30.55 -0.04
CA LEU A 7 18.03 -29.89 1.26
C LEU A 7 16.80 -29.76 2.17
N LEU A 8 16.16 -30.86 2.56
CA LEU A 8 15.22 -30.84 3.70
C LEU A 8 15.48 -32.06 4.60
N ARG A 9 16.40 -31.90 5.56
CA ARG A 9 16.46 -32.75 6.76
C ARG A 9 15.27 -32.38 7.66
N PRO A 10 14.44 -33.35 8.11
CA PRO A 10 13.30 -33.09 8.98
C PRO A 10 13.80 -33.02 10.42
N GLY A 11 14.13 -31.82 10.90
CA GLY A 11 14.57 -31.64 12.29
C GLY A 11 14.58 -30.20 12.79
N ASN A 12 14.52 -29.20 11.91
CA ASN A 12 14.44 -27.79 12.28
C ASN A 12 13.60 -26.96 11.30
N THR A 13 12.78 -27.64 10.48
CA THR A 13 12.12 -27.09 9.30
C THR A 13 10.91 -26.23 9.65
N ALA A 14 10.26 -26.47 10.79
CA ALA A 14 9.10 -25.67 11.21
C ALA A 14 9.50 -24.23 11.58
N GLY A 15 10.56 -24.05 12.36
CA GLY A 15 11.09 -22.73 12.74
C GLY A 15 11.65 -21.97 11.54
N ALA A 16 12.46 -22.63 10.71
CA ALA A 16 13.02 -22.04 9.49
C ALA A 16 11.93 -21.62 8.48
N ARG A 17 10.87 -22.44 8.31
CA ARG A 17 9.74 -22.12 7.42
C ARG A 17 8.91 -20.96 7.97
N GLY A 18 8.70 -20.87 9.29
CA GLY A 18 8.04 -19.75 9.94
C GLY A 18 8.79 -18.43 9.73
N TYR A 19 10.11 -18.45 9.91
CA TYR A 19 10.98 -17.29 9.68
C TYR A 19 10.92 -16.81 8.23
N ILE A 20 11.04 -17.72 7.26
CA ILE A 20 10.95 -17.38 5.82
C ILE A 20 9.61 -16.72 5.50
N VAL A 21 8.49 -17.28 5.99
CA VAL A 21 7.15 -16.71 5.77
C VAL A 21 7.05 -15.31 6.39
N TYR A 22 7.61 -15.10 7.57
CA TYR A 22 7.63 -13.80 8.22
C TYR A 22 8.42 -12.76 7.41
N VAL A 23 9.62 -13.10 6.96
CA VAL A 23 10.45 -12.22 6.12
C VAL A 23 9.74 -11.90 4.80
N CYS A 24 9.14 -12.89 4.14
CA CYS A 24 8.34 -12.66 2.94
C CYS A 24 7.19 -11.68 3.21
N ARG A 25 6.51 -11.76 4.36
CA ARG A 25 5.44 -10.83 4.72
C ARG A 25 5.94 -9.39 4.82
N ILE A 26 7.08 -9.18 5.47
CA ILE A 26 7.70 -7.85 5.59
C ILE A 26 8.05 -7.31 4.21
N ILE A 27 8.72 -8.12 3.38
CA ILE A 27 9.13 -7.69 2.03
C ILE A 27 7.91 -7.28 1.21
N LYS A 28 6.82 -8.05 1.26
CA LYS A 28 5.60 -7.75 0.51
C LYS A 28 4.84 -6.54 1.06
N LEU A 29 4.85 -6.33 2.37
CA LEU A 29 4.33 -5.09 2.97
C LEU A 29 5.09 -3.88 2.42
N ILE A 30 6.43 -3.91 2.43
CA ILE A 30 7.27 -2.81 1.93
C ILE A 30 7.06 -2.59 0.42
N GLN A 31 6.99 -3.67 -0.37
CA GLN A 31 6.81 -3.57 -1.82
C GLN A 31 5.45 -2.97 -2.21
N THR A 32 4.38 -3.42 -1.55
CA THR A 32 3.01 -2.95 -1.82
C THR A 32 2.76 -1.54 -1.26
N GLY A 33 3.42 -1.20 -0.15
CA GLY A 33 3.33 0.09 0.53
C GLY A 33 4.37 1.13 0.08
N ARG A 34 5.22 0.86 -0.91
CA ARG A 34 6.39 1.72 -1.23
C ARG A 34 6.08 3.22 -1.30
N LEU A 35 5.02 3.61 -2.02
CA LEU A 35 4.63 5.01 -2.14
C LEU A 35 4.12 5.60 -0.81
N LEU A 36 3.46 4.77 0.00
CA LEU A 36 2.89 5.15 1.28
C LEU A 36 3.97 5.29 2.35
N HIS A 37 4.95 4.39 2.40
CA HIS A 37 6.13 4.54 3.26
C HIS A 37 6.92 5.82 2.91
N LEU A 38 7.05 6.14 1.61
CA LEU A 38 7.64 7.42 1.19
C LEU A 38 6.81 8.61 1.67
N ALA A 39 5.48 8.55 1.58
CA ALA A 39 4.59 9.58 2.11
C ALA A 39 4.72 9.72 3.64
N ALA A 40 4.89 8.61 4.37
CA ALA A 40 5.12 8.62 5.80
C ALA A 40 6.46 9.28 6.15
N CYS A 41 7.55 8.93 5.45
CA CYS A 41 8.85 9.59 5.63
C CYS A 41 8.76 11.10 5.35
N LEU A 42 8.06 11.51 4.29
CA LEU A 42 7.83 12.92 3.97
C LEU A 42 7.01 13.62 5.06
N GLY A 43 5.99 12.96 5.61
CA GLY A 43 5.21 13.49 6.75
C GLY A 43 6.07 13.74 7.98
N ILE A 44 6.90 12.76 8.36
CA ILE A 44 7.86 12.89 9.47
C ILE A 44 8.83 14.05 9.23
N MET A 45 9.37 14.16 8.01
CA MET A 45 10.26 15.26 7.63
C MET A 45 9.56 16.62 7.74
N LEU A 46 8.32 16.74 7.27
CA LEU A 46 7.50 17.96 7.42
C LEU A 46 7.27 18.30 8.90
N PHE A 47 6.93 17.30 9.72
CA PHE A 47 6.74 17.53 11.15
C PHE A 47 8.02 18.05 11.82
N CYS A 48 9.15 17.38 11.61
CA CYS A 48 10.43 17.75 12.23
C CYS A 48 10.93 19.12 11.78
N THR A 49 10.65 19.53 10.54
CA THR A 49 11.07 20.83 9.99
C THR A 49 10.17 21.98 10.44
N PHE A 50 8.85 21.81 10.42
CA PHE A 50 7.91 22.88 10.73
C PHE A 50 7.55 23.00 12.20
N CYS A 51 7.70 21.94 13.01
CA CYS A 51 7.39 22.00 14.45
C CYS A 51 8.22 23.07 15.19
N PRO A 52 9.56 23.15 15.03
CA PRO A 52 10.34 24.21 15.66
C PRO A 52 9.93 25.61 15.17
N LEU A 53 9.65 25.78 13.88
CA LEU A 53 9.22 27.05 13.29
C LEU A 53 7.85 27.50 13.82
N ALA A 54 6.93 26.55 14.03
CA ALA A 54 5.62 26.80 14.63
C ALA A 54 5.77 27.23 16.10
N MET A 55 6.64 26.56 16.86
CA MET A 55 6.92 26.93 18.25
C MET A 55 7.54 28.33 18.35
N ASP A 56 8.51 28.66 17.50
CA ASP A 56 9.13 29.98 17.46
C ASP A 56 8.11 31.08 17.10
N ALA A 57 7.25 30.82 16.11
CA ALA A 57 6.16 31.74 15.76
C ALA A 57 5.15 31.93 16.90
N PHE A 58 4.89 30.89 17.69
CA PHE A 58 4.06 30.97 18.90
C PHE A 58 4.69 31.87 19.95
N TYR A 59 5.97 31.68 20.27
CA TYR A 59 6.70 32.51 21.24
C TYR A 59 6.78 33.97 20.81
N GLN A 60 7.01 34.25 19.53
CA GLN A 60 7.08 35.60 18.99
C GLN A 60 5.70 36.25 18.76
N LYS A 61 4.59 35.56 19.11
CA LYS A 61 3.20 36.02 18.89
C LYS A 61 2.89 36.37 17.42
N LYS A 62 3.58 35.73 16.47
CA LYS A 62 3.40 35.92 15.03
C LYS A 62 2.30 34.98 14.52
N TRP A 63 1.04 35.38 14.72
CA TRP A 63 -0.14 34.54 14.45
C TRP A 63 -0.26 34.02 13.01
N SER A 64 0.11 34.82 12.00
CA SER A 64 0.07 34.39 10.58
C SER A 64 1.05 33.26 10.28
N HIS A 65 2.28 33.38 10.78
CA HIS A 65 3.31 32.34 10.66
C HIS A 65 2.94 31.11 11.49
N LEU A 66 2.37 31.30 12.67
CA LEU A 66 1.85 30.20 13.49
C LEU A 66 0.77 29.41 12.77
N ALA A 67 -0.17 30.08 12.10
CA ALA A 67 -1.22 29.39 11.34
C ALA A 67 -0.62 28.55 10.20
N GLY A 68 0.31 29.10 9.41
CA GLY A 68 0.95 28.39 8.31
C GLY A 68 1.84 27.23 8.76
N TYR A 69 2.78 27.48 9.67
CA TYR A 69 3.68 26.44 10.18
C TYR A 69 2.94 25.42 11.03
N GLY A 70 1.99 25.85 11.87
CA GLY A 70 1.15 24.96 12.67
C GLY A 70 0.31 24.02 11.81
N TRP A 71 -0.26 24.50 10.70
CA TRP A 71 -0.95 23.65 9.73
C TRP A 71 -0.03 22.58 9.14
N LEU A 72 1.17 22.98 8.69
CA LEU A 72 2.15 22.04 8.13
C LEU A 72 2.67 21.04 9.16
N THR A 73 2.86 21.45 10.40
CA THR A 73 3.20 20.56 11.52
C THR A 73 2.09 19.54 11.76
N ALA A 74 0.84 19.99 11.88
CA ALA A 74 -0.30 19.09 12.10
C ALA A 74 -0.47 18.09 10.93
N TYR A 75 -0.35 18.57 9.69
CA TYR A 75 -0.39 17.73 8.50
C TYR A 75 0.75 16.70 8.48
N GLY A 76 1.99 17.13 8.76
CA GLY A 76 3.15 16.25 8.85
C GLY A 76 3.04 15.22 9.98
N PHE A 77 2.37 15.55 11.08
CA PHE A 77 2.11 14.61 12.16
C PHE A 77 1.08 13.55 11.78
N ILE A 78 -0.01 13.94 11.10
CA ILE A 78 -1.13 13.04 10.77
C ILE A 78 -0.78 12.13 9.59
N LEU A 79 -0.09 12.65 8.57
CA LEU A 79 0.19 11.96 7.32
C LEU A 79 0.84 10.56 7.48
N PRO A 80 1.86 10.35 8.34
CA PRO A 80 2.46 9.04 8.55
C PRO A 80 1.47 7.98 9.04
N PHE A 81 0.57 8.33 9.95
CA PHE A 81 -0.43 7.38 10.46
C PHE A 81 -1.39 6.95 9.36
N PHE A 82 -1.89 7.91 8.57
CA PHE A 82 -2.79 7.60 7.46
C PHE A 82 -2.09 6.79 6.36
N ALA A 83 -0.83 7.12 6.06
CA ALA A 83 -0.04 6.41 5.07
C ALA A 83 0.22 4.95 5.48
N GLU A 84 0.61 4.70 6.73
CA GLU A 84 0.88 3.35 7.21
C GLU A 84 -0.41 2.51 7.35
N LEU A 85 -1.52 3.11 7.79
CA LEU A 85 -2.83 2.44 7.79
C LEU A 85 -3.27 2.05 6.37
N ASP A 86 -3.11 2.94 5.39
CA ASP A 86 -3.37 2.58 3.99
C ASP A 86 -2.40 1.51 3.49
N ALA A 87 -1.14 1.50 3.92
CA ALA A 87 -0.16 0.48 3.51
C ALA A 87 -0.58 -0.92 3.99
N LEU A 88 -1.07 -1.02 5.23
CA LEU A 88 -1.61 -2.26 5.79
C LEU A 88 -2.86 -2.75 5.03
N SER A 89 -3.71 -1.81 4.60
CA SER A 89 -4.88 -2.06 3.76
C SER A 89 -4.48 -2.57 2.37
N ARG A 90 -3.48 -1.97 1.71
CA ARG A 90 -2.92 -2.46 0.43
C ARG A 90 -2.30 -3.84 0.57
N PHE A 91 -1.69 -4.13 1.70
CA PHE A 91 -1.17 -5.47 1.98
C PHE A 91 -2.29 -6.53 2.08
N GLN A 92 -3.49 -6.18 2.57
CA GLN A 92 -4.64 -7.08 2.51
C GLN A 92 -5.08 -7.32 1.05
N ASN A 93 -5.18 -6.25 0.27
CA ASN A 93 -5.51 -6.33 -1.16
C ASN A 93 -4.53 -7.21 -1.94
N TYR A 94 -3.22 -7.10 -1.67
CA TYR A 94 -2.20 -7.98 -2.25
C TYR A 94 -2.47 -9.46 -1.93
N LYS A 95 -2.75 -9.79 -0.67
CA LYS A 95 -3.02 -11.18 -0.26
C LYS A 95 -4.25 -11.74 -0.94
N GLN A 96 -5.32 -10.96 -1.02
CA GLN A 96 -6.56 -11.36 -1.69
C GLN A 96 -6.36 -11.51 -3.20
N ALA A 97 -5.67 -10.56 -3.84
CA ALA A 97 -5.36 -10.61 -5.26
C ALA A 97 -4.50 -11.84 -5.59
N LYS A 98 -3.49 -12.14 -4.77
CA LYS A 98 -2.61 -13.29 -4.97
C LYS A 98 -3.38 -14.61 -4.94
N ASP A 99 -4.24 -14.81 -3.95
CA ASP A 99 -5.04 -16.03 -3.87
C ASP A 99 -5.99 -16.15 -5.08
N LEU A 100 -6.68 -15.06 -5.44
CA LEU A 100 -7.60 -15.06 -6.58
C LEU A 100 -6.90 -15.36 -7.91
N PHE A 101 -5.73 -14.76 -8.15
CA PHE A 101 -4.94 -15.03 -9.34
C PHE A 101 -4.31 -16.43 -9.33
N TYR A 102 -3.96 -16.97 -8.17
CA TYR A 102 -3.46 -18.33 -8.06
C TYR A 102 -4.54 -19.35 -8.43
N GLU A 103 -5.78 -19.15 -7.96
CA GLU A 103 -6.91 -20.05 -8.21
C GLU A 103 -7.44 -19.97 -9.65
N ASN A 104 -7.38 -18.79 -10.29
CA ASN A 104 -8.07 -18.54 -11.57
C ASN A 104 -7.13 -18.19 -12.74
N GLY A 105 -5.83 -18.09 -12.50
CA GLY A 105 -4.91 -17.47 -13.45
C GLY A 105 -5.22 -15.99 -13.69
N PHE A 106 -4.70 -15.44 -14.78
CA PHE A 106 -5.02 -14.07 -15.15
C PHE A 106 -6.49 -13.93 -15.59
N ASN A 107 -7.25 -13.11 -14.87
CA ASN A 107 -8.63 -12.76 -15.23
C ASN A 107 -8.84 -11.24 -15.14
N PRO A 108 -9.23 -10.57 -16.24
CA PRO A 108 -9.51 -9.13 -16.26
C PRO A 108 -10.53 -8.68 -15.20
N ARG A 109 -11.51 -9.52 -14.85
CA ARG A 109 -12.51 -9.19 -13.81
C ARG A 109 -11.86 -9.09 -12.43
N ILE A 110 -10.92 -9.98 -12.11
CA ILE A 110 -10.17 -9.95 -10.85
C ILE A 110 -9.28 -8.69 -10.82
N ALA A 111 -8.56 -8.40 -11.90
CA ALA A 111 -7.74 -7.19 -12.00
C ALA A 111 -8.58 -5.91 -11.79
N ASN A 112 -9.80 -5.88 -12.34
CA ASN A 112 -10.69 -4.72 -12.22
C ASN A 112 -11.17 -4.44 -10.78
N LEU A 113 -11.20 -5.43 -9.89
CA LEU A 113 -11.50 -5.21 -8.47
C LEU A 113 -10.50 -4.25 -7.81
N TYR A 114 -9.26 -4.26 -8.28
CA TYR A 114 -8.16 -3.47 -7.73
C TYR A 114 -7.81 -2.24 -8.59
N ALA A 115 -8.66 -1.88 -9.55
CA ALA A 115 -8.41 -0.74 -10.44
C ALA A 115 -8.67 0.63 -9.78
N GLY A 116 -9.30 0.66 -8.60
CA GLY A 116 -9.86 1.85 -7.96
C GLY A 116 -8.85 2.96 -7.65
N SER A 117 -7.67 2.62 -7.14
CA SER A 117 -6.59 3.59 -6.90
C SER A 117 -5.22 3.05 -7.35
N ARG A 118 -4.23 3.94 -7.48
CA ARG A 118 -2.87 3.53 -7.86
C ARG A 118 -2.28 2.51 -6.90
N CYS A 119 -2.36 2.74 -5.58
CA CYS A 119 -1.82 1.83 -4.57
C CYS A 119 -2.51 0.45 -4.62
N GLN A 120 -3.79 0.42 -5.02
CA GLN A 120 -4.58 -0.80 -5.20
C GLN A 120 -4.11 -1.59 -6.43
N ARG A 121 -3.87 -0.90 -7.55
CA ARG A 121 -3.28 -1.49 -8.76
C ARG A 121 -1.88 -2.01 -8.52
N ASP A 122 -1.04 -1.23 -7.82
CA ASP A 122 0.33 -1.63 -7.48
C ASP A 122 0.33 -2.91 -6.62
N ALA A 123 -0.58 -3.03 -5.64
CA ALA A 123 -0.75 -4.26 -4.85
C ALA A 123 -1.11 -5.48 -5.73
N ALA A 124 -2.05 -5.31 -6.67
CA ALA A 124 -2.43 -6.38 -7.61
C ALA A 124 -1.30 -6.74 -8.58
N VAL A 125 -0.50 -5.77 -9.03
CA VAL A 125 0.69 -6.00 -9.88
C VAL A 125 1.75 -6.78 -9.12
N VAL A 126 2.01 -6.46 -7.84
CA VAL A 126 2.95 -7.24 -7.01
C VAL A 126 2.45 -8.68 -6.83
N ALA A 127 1.15 -8.88 -6.61
CA ALA A 127 0.55 -10.21 -6.52
C ALA A 127 0.71 -11.02 -7.83
N ALA A 128 0.42 -10.40 -8.97
CA ALA A 128 0.56 -11.02 -10.28
C ALA A 128 2.01 -11.37 -10.63
N LYS A 129 2.98 -10.49 -10.30
CA LYS A 129 4.41 -10.73 -10.50
C LYS A 129 4.90 -11.94 -9.72
N ASP A 130 4.40 -12.16 -8.51
CA ASP A 130 4.75 -13.33 -7.70
C ASP A 130 4.30 -14.65 -8.34
N LEU A 131 3.28 -14.59 -9.20
CA LEU A 131 2.71 -15.75 -9.89
C LEU A 131 3.20 -15.89 -11.35
N GLY A 132 4.10 -15.00 -11.79
CA GLY A 132 4.60 -15.00 -13.17
C GLY A 132 3.65 -14.37 -14.21
N ILE A 133 2.46 -13.90 -13.81
CA ILE A 133 1.46 -13.25 -14.69
C ILE A 133 1.51 -11.71 -14.63
N GLY A 134 2.70 -11.18 -14.32
CA GLY A 134 2.94 -9.74 -14.19
C GLY A 134 2.75 -8.96 -15.49
N PRO A 135 3.23 -9.44 -16.66
CA PRO A 135 3.03 -8.76 -17.94
C PRO A 135 1.55 -8.54 -18.29
N GLU A 136 0.71 -9.56 -18.09
CA GLU A 136 -0.70 -9.59 -18.48
C GLU A 136 -1.52 -8.55 -17.71
N ILE A 137 -1.28 -8.41 -16.40
CA ILE A 137 -1.97 -7.40 -15.60
C ILE A 137 -1.51 -5.97 -15.93
N ILE A 138 -0.23 -5.80 -16.27
CA ILE A 138 0.32 -4.50 -16.64
C ILE A 138 -0.27 -4.07 -17.98
N GLU A 139 -0.28 -4.97 -18.97
CA GLU A 139 -0.88 -4.73 -20.28
C GLU A 139 -2.37 -4.41 -20.14
N HIS A 140 -3.11 -5.15 -19.31
CA HIS A 140 -4.52 -4.87 -19.04
C HIS A 140 -4.75 -3.47 -18.46
N TYR A 141 -3.97 -3.05 -17.46
CA TYR A 141 -4.10 -1.70 -16.91
C TYR A 141 -3.68 -0.62 -17.90
N GLN A 142 -2.65 -0.85 -18.72
CA GLN A 142 -2.23 0.06 -19.78
C GLN A 142 -3.31 0.21 -20.86
N ALA A 143 -3.91 -0.90 -21.30
CA ALA A 143 -5.02 -0.91 -22.27
C ALA A 143 -6.26 -0.16 -21.74
N ARG A 144 -6.49 -0.15 -20.42
CA ARG A 144 -7.53 0.66 -19.78
C ARG A 144 -7.16 2.13 -19.60
N GLY A 145 -5.99 2.57 -20.05
CA GLY A 145 -5.54 3.96 -19.97
C GLY A 145 -5.01 4.37 -18.59
N PHE A 146 -4.73 3.42 -17.68
CA PHE A 146 -4.10 3.75 -16.41
C PHE A 146 -2.63 4.11 -16.63
N LYS A 147 -2.27 5.32 -16.25
CA LYS A 147 -0.90 5.82 -16.30
C LYS A 147 -0.33 5.96 -14.90
N TRP A 148 0.99 5.99 -14.80
CA TRP A 148 1.71 6.08 -13.52
C TRP A 148 1.33 7.34 -12.72
N TYR A 149 0.97 8.44 -13.39
CA TYR A 149 0.56 9.70 -12.77
C TYR A 149 -0.93 9.75 -12.38
N HIS A 150 -1.76 8.76 -12.72
CA HIS A 150 -3.14 8.66 -12.24
C HIS A 150 -3.18 8.11 -10.79
N VAL A 151 -2.68 8.95 -9.87
CA VAL A 151 -2.64 8.66 -8.42
C VAL A 151 -4.06 8.66 -7.85
N LEU A 152 -4.87 9.66 -8.23
CA LEU A 152 -6.24 9.81 -7.78
C LEU A 152 -7.22 9.03 -8.67
N PRO A 153 -8.22 8.35 -8.09
CA PRO A 153 -9.30 7.74 -8.86
C PRO A 153 -10.02 8.82 -9.67
N GLY A 154 -10.36 8.53 -10.93
CA GLY A 154 -11.20 9.43 -11.74
C GLY A 154 -12.53 9.78 -11.04
N VAL A 155 -13.04 8.84 -10.25
CA VAL A 155 -14.25 8.99 -9.42
C VAL A 155 -14.13 10.15 -8.42
N LEU A 156 -12.94 10.46 -7.94
CA LEU A 156 -12.72 11.56 -7.01
C LEU A 156 -12.93 12.93 -7.67
N PHE A 157 -12.52 13.06 -8.94
CA PHE A 157 -12.76 14.27 -9.73
C PHE A 157 -14.23 14.42 -10.10
N SER A 158 -14.93 13.32 -10.35
CA SER A 158 -16.36 13.35 -10.70
C SER A 158 -17.27 13.53 -9.48
N ARG A 159 -16.86 13.05 -8.30
CA ARG A 159 -17.66 13.05 -7.06
C ARG A 159 -16.78 13.23 -5.82
N PRO A 160 -16.34 14.46 -5.50
CA PRO A 160 -15.43 14.73 -4.38
C PRO A 160 -16.05 14.36 -3.01
N GLY A 161 -17.37 14.42 -2.87
CA GLY A 161 -18.08 14.06 -1.64
C GLY A 161 -17.94 12.59 -1.21
N ILE A 162 -17.43 11.72 -2.08
CA ILE A 162 -17.14 10.31 -1.73
C ILE A 162 -16.10 10.21 -0.60
N LEU A 163 -15.18 11.18 -0.48
CA LEU A 163 -14.19 11.20 0.61
C LEU A 163 -14.83 11.25 2.00
N LEU A 164 -16.04 11.78 2.12
CA LEU A 164 -16.74 11.90 3.41
C LEU A 164 -17.58 10.67 3.73
N THR A 165 -17.64 9.68 2.83
CA THR A 165 -18.45 8.48 3.04
C THR A 165 -17.70 7.45 3.86
N ARG A 166 -18.40 6.82 4.82
CA ARG A 166 -17.85 5.72 5.65
C ARG A 166 -17.29 4.58 4.80
N ASN A 167 -17.98 4.24 3.70
CA ASN A 167 -17.56 3.18 2.79
C ASN A 167 -16.20 3.47 2.12
N TYR A 168 -15.91 4.75 1.82
CA TYR A 168 -14.62 5.14 1.25
C TYR A 168 -13.48 4.93 2.26
N TRP A 169 -13.67 5.34 3.52
CA TRP A 169 -12.66 5.14 4.57
C TRP A 169 -12.47 3.67 4.91
N GLN A 170 -13.53 2.86 4.92
CA GLN A 170 -13.42 1.42 5.15
C GLN A 170 -12.58 0.73 4.07
N ARG A 171 -12.81 1.02 2.79
CA ARG A 171 -12.04 0.43 1.68
C ARG A 171 -10.64 1.03 1.51
N THR A 172 -10.44 2.25 2.00
CA THR A 172 -9.15 2.93 1.88
C THR A 172 -8.25 2.55 3.05
N LEU A 173 -8.66 2.78 4.29
CA LEU A 173 -7.84 2.61 5.48
C LEU A 173 -8.11 1.34 6.28
N PHE A 174 -9.33 0.80 6.25
CA PHE A 174 -9.75 -0.28 7.15
C PHE A 174 -10.17 -1.53 6.38
N GLU A 175 -9.39 -1.89 5.36
CA GLU A 175 -9.66 -3.10 4.59
C GLU A 175 -9.63 -4.32 5.52
N THR A 176 -10.61 -5.20 5.33
CA THR A 176 -10.79 -6.35 6.24
C THR A 176 -9.57 -7.26 6.21
N ARG A 177 -9.18 -7.76 7.39
CA ARG A 177 -8.00 -8.62 7.50
C ARG A 177 -8.24 -9.91 6.72
N TYR A 178 -7.49 -10.09 5.63
CA TYR A 178 -7.60 -11.26 4.78
C TYR A 178 -6.55 -12.32 5.18
N THR A 179 -6.97 -13.57 5.35
CA THR A 179 -6.06 -14.69 5.66
C THR A 179 -5.71 -15.41 4.35
N SER A 180 -4.48 -15.18 3.86
CA SER A 180 -4.02 -15.81 2.61
C SER A 180 -3.81 -17.30 2.75
N ARG A 181 -4.27 -18.04 1.73
CA ARG A 181 -4.04 -19.47 1.56
C ARG A 181 -2.71 -19.75 0.83
N HIS A 182 -2.29 -18.88 -0.08
CA HIS A 182 -1.15 -19.11 -0.99
C HIS A 182 -0.02 -18.06 -0.88
N PHE A 183 0.42 -17.74 0.34
CA PHE A 183 1.34 -16.60 0.56
C PHE A 183 2.79 -16.80 0.05
N CYS A 184 3.41 -17.96 0.31
CA CYS A 184 4.83 -18.25 0.01
C CYS A 184 5.04 -19.31 -1.09
N LEU A 185 4.06 -19.44 -1.99
CA LEU A 185 4.25 -20.14 -3.26
C LEU A 185 4.82 -19.17 -4.30
#